data_AF-A0A8S1YC56-F1
#
_entry.id   AF-A0A8S1YC56-F1
#
_cell.length_a   1.000
_cell.length_b   1.000
_cell.length_c   1.000
_cell.angle_alpha   90.00
_cell.angle_beta   90.00
_cell.angle_gamma   90.00
#
_symmetry.space_group_name_H-M   'P 1'
#
loop_
_entity.id
_entity.type
_entity.pdbx_description
1 polymer ?
#
loop_
_entity_poly.entity_id
_entity_poly.type
_entity_poly.pdbx_seq_one_letter_code
_entity_poly.pdbx_strand_id
1 'polypeptide(L)'
;MGALCDNSSHFLMDFDKTSNFDNENFRFKEMNVLTHRADNKFKIIHGILTFRDEKVIEQLKKKTQHTNSLNIHHWQVKNDDLHVYFDYPEPISQIDNFDHLEVWTLINHITKILSLLQDLKMHYCALNPSGIFRVYTLQQKYVYKIADSFLFRPLYMKYYQSPTNYYQHEQIEYFKSDVFALGLVCLHCLGLKEPKHFFKTKQFDFKELQIKIKELNLPEYLHRFLDQTFIEHDQQRPNCQQLYSFVVKLNEEYKIQIENVELKLYNHAFQPHVHQHQQKVVNDGERVEILNPDAPFECTHYDLSTWCHFIGRVANGKRNGKGELKFKNGCRFIGSFIDGQANGTGVFYYGQQEIIGYWKDDIFMK
;
A
#
# COMPACT_ATOMS: atom_id res chain seq x y z
N MET A 1 -23.44 -27.50 -10.72
CA MET A 1 -24.04 -26.23 -11.19
C MET A 1 -24.58 -25.48 -9.99
N GLY A 2 -23.83 -24.50 -9.51
CA GLY A 2 -24.27 -23.60 -8.44
C GLY A 2 -23.69 -22.23 -8.78
N ALA A 3 -24.57 -21.31 -9.14
CA ALA A 3 -24.22 -19.96 -9.56
C ALA A 3 -23.45 -19.24 -8.45
N LEU A 4 -22.17 -18.95 -8.72
CA LEU A 4 -21.43 -17.92 -7.99
C LEU A 4 -22.04 -16.60 -8.42
N CYS A 5 -22.91 -16.04 -7.57
CA CYS A 5 -23.52 -14.73 -7.80
C CYS A 5 -22.42 -13.69 -8.00
N ASP A 6 -22.51 -13.05 -9.16
CA ASP A 6 -21.64 -12.00 -9.67
C ASP A 6 -21.87 -10.69 -8.87
N ASN A 7 -21.21 -10.54 -7.72
CA ASN A 7 -21.22 -9.31 -6.91
C ASN A 7 -19.89 -8.53 -7.03
N SER A 8 -19.24 -8.60 -8.20
CA SER A 8 -17.88 -8.12 -8.43
C SER A 8 -17.76 -6.66 -8.93
N SER A 9 -18.87 -5.97 -9.14
CA SER A 9 -18.90 -4.76 -9.99
C SER A 9 -18.61 -3.44 -9.27
N HIS A 10 -18.75 -3.35 -7.94
CA HIS A 10 -18.63 -2.06 -7.23
C HIS A 10 -17.20 -1.50 -7.17
N PHE A 11 -16.19 -2.36 -6.97
CA PHE A 11 -14.79 -1.92 -6.93
C PHE A 11 -14.35 -1.25 -8.23
N LEU A 12 -14.91 -1.67 -9.37
CA LEU A 12 -14.53 -1.17 -10.69
C LEU A 12 -15.30 0.10 -11.10
N MET A 13 -16.39 0.48 -10.42
CA MET A 13 -17.19 1.65 -10.83
C MET A 13 -16.42 2.97 -10.74
N ASP A 14 -15.39 3.02 -9.89
CA ASP A 14 -14.58 4.21 -9.64
C ASP A 14 -13.33 4.27 -10.52
N PHE A 15 -13.09 3.26 -11.38
CA PHE A 15 -11.87 3.18 -12.19
C PHE A 15 -12.17 2.99 -13.67
N ASP A 16 -11.35 3.62 -14.51
CA ASP A 16 -11.33 3.39 -15.95
C ASP A 16 -10.06 2.67 -16.37
N LYS A 17 -10.18 1.69 -17.28
CA LYS A 17 -9.00 1.08 -17.93
C LYS A 17 -8.37 2.13 -18.84
N THR A 18 -7.13 2.51 -18.55
CA THR A 18 -6.43 3.59 -19.28
C THR A 18 -5.32 3.10 -20.19
N SER A 19 -4.64 2.01 -19.83
CA SER A 19 -3.56 1.44 -20.64
C SER A 19 -3.29 -0.01 -20.26
N ASN A 20 -2.48 -0.69 -21.06
CA ASN A 20 -1.86 -1.94 -20.63
C ASN A 20 -0.66 -1.61 -19.72
N PHE A 21 -0.32 -2.54 -18.83
CA PHE A 21 0.90 -2.48 -18.04
C PHE A 21 1.82 -3.60 -18.49
N ASP A 22 3.00 -3.26 -18.99
CA ASP A 22 3.96 -4.25 -19.46
C ASP A 22 5.18 -4.29 -18.52
N ASN A 23 5.37 -5.46 -17.91
CA ASN A 23 6.52 -5.74 -17.06
C ASN A 23 6.67 -7.26 -16.92
N GLU A 24 7.63 -7.83 -17.67
CA GLU A 24 7.88 -9.28 -17.75
C GLU A 24 8.24 -9.95 -16.41
N ASN A 25 8.61 -9.15 -15.40
CA ASN A 25 8.93 -9.68 -14.07
C ASN A 25 7.67 -10.00 -13.26
N PHE A 26 6.52 -9.44 -13.62
CA PHE A 26 5.27 -9.78 -12.97
C PHE A 26 4.73 -11.10 -13.53
N ARG A 27 4.09 -11.90 -12.68
CA ARG A 27 3.68 -13.28 -13.03
C ARG A 27 2.38 -13.39 -13.85
N PHE A 28 1.81 -12.28 -14.28
CA PHE A 28 0.49 -12.20 -14.91
C PHE A 28 0.57 -12.38 -16.42
N LYS A 29 -0.44 -13.02 -17.01
CA LYS A 29 -0.54 -13.17 -18.48
C LYS A 29 -1.03 -11.89 -19.16
N GLU A 30 -1.79 -11.08 -18.43
CA GLU A 30 -2.30 -9.79 -18.87
C GLU A 30 -2.32 -8.85 -17.65
N MET A 31 -1.94 -7.60 -17.85
CA MET A 31 -2.04 -6.56 -16.85
C MET A 31 -2.56 -5.25 -17.47
N ASN A 32 -3.51 -4.65 -16.78
CA ASN A 32 -4.16 -3.42 -17.19
C ASN A 32 -4.00 -2.36 -16.12
N VAL A 33 -3.66 -1.14 -16.51
CA VAL A 33 -3.68 0.02 -15.63
C VAL A 33 -5.10 0.52 -15.53
N LEU A 34 -5.60 0.59 -14.31
CA LEU A 34 -6.87 1.21 -13.98
C LEU A 34 -6.59 2.53 -13.24
N THR A 35 -7.15 3.62 -13.73
CA THR A 35 -6.99 4.96 -13.14
C THR A 35 -8.29 5.37 -12.47
N HIS A 36 -8.19 5.91 -11.26
CA HIS A 36 -9.36 6.35 -10.49
C HIS A 36 -9.98 7.60 -11.11
N ARG A 37 -11.31 7.63 -11.24
CA ARG A 37 -12.07 8.69 -11.92
C ARG A 37 -11.94 10.06 -11.28
N ALA A 38 -11.88 10.10 -9.94
CA ALA A 38 -11.78 11.35 -9.19
C ALA A 38 -10.32 11.76 -8.89
N ASP A 39 -9.35 10.87 -9.10
CA ASP A 39 -7.94 11.11 -8.81
C ASP A 39 -7.07 10.39 -9.84
N ASN A 40 -6.63 11.13 -10.86
CA ASN A 40 -5.88 10.56 -11.97
C ASN A 40 -4.46 10.10 -11.60
N LYS A 41 -3.97 10.44 -10.41
CA LYS A 41 -2.70 9.93 -9.88
C LYS A 41 -2.90 8.60 -9.19
N PHE A 42 -4.09 8.35 -8.63
CA PHE A 42 -4.40 7.09 -8.00
C PHE A 42 -4.71 6.02 -9.06
N LYS A 43 -3.80 5.05 -9.15
CA LYS A 43 -3.83 3.97 -10.13
C LYS A 43 -3.67 2.63 -9.42
N ILE A 44 -4.25 1.62 -10.02
CA ILE A 44 -4.07 0.22 -9.63
C ILE A 44 -3.80 -0.64 -10.86
N ILE A 45 -3.24 -1.82 -10.66
CA ILE A 45 -3.10 -2.83 -11.70
C ILE A 45 -4.20 -3.86 -11.55
N HIS A 46 -4.87 -4.17 -12.65
CA HIS A 46 -5.66 -5.39 -12.81
C HIS A 46 -4.81 -6.43 -13.54
N GLY A 47 -4.30 -7.41 -12.81
CA GLY A 47 -3.55 -8.54 -13.33
C GLY A 47 -4.41 -9.79 -13.45
N ILE A 48 -4.18 -10.59 -14.50
CA ILE A 48 -4.87 -11.86 -14.75
C ILE A 48 -3.85 -13.02 -14.70
N LEU A 49 -4.17 -14.05 -13.93
CA LEU A 49 -3.41 -15.30 -13.82
C LEU A 49 -4.29 -16.46 -14.31
N THR A 50 -3.72 -17.36 -15.13
CA THR A 50 -4.39 -18.61 -15.46
C THR A 50 -4.54 -19.44 -14.18
N PHE A 51 -5.77 -19.69 -13.77
CA PHE A 51 -6.03 -20.31 -12.48
C PHE A 51 -6.02 -21.84 -12.61
N ARG A 52 -5.09 -22.50 -11.91
CA ARG A 52 -5.00 -23.97 -11.84
C ARG A 52 -4.63 -24.53 -10.47
N ASP A 53 -4.35 -23.69 -9.47
CA ASP A 53 -3.81 -24.14 -8.18
C ASP A 53 -4.45 -23.41 -7.00
N GLU A 54 -5.21 -24.15 -6.19
CA GLU A 54 -5.84 -23.67 -4.95
C GLU A 54 -4.82 -23.13 -3.94
N LYS A 55 -3.56 -23.60 -3.97
CA LYS A 55 -2.48 -23.10 -3.11
C LYS A 55 -2.16 -21.63 -3.36
N VAL A 56 -2.32 -21.16 -4.60
CA VAL A 56 -2.10 -19.74 -4.96
C VAL A 56 -3.17 -18.86 -4.31
N ILE A 57 -4.43 -19.30 -4.29
CA ILE A 57 -5.51 -18.59 -3.60
C ILE A 57 -5.30 -18.64 -2.08
N GLU A 58 -4.88 -19.77 -1.53
CA GLU A 58 -4.54 -19.81 -0.10
C GLU A 58 -3.39 -18.85 0.24
N GLN A 59 -2.35 -18.77 -0.60
CA GLN A 59 -1.27 -17.80 -0.42
C GLN A 59 -1.76 -16.36 -0.54
N LEU A 60 -2.69 -16.06 -1.45
CA LEU A 60 -3.33 -14.74 -1.54
C LEU A 60 -4.14 -14.40 -0.28
N LYS A 61 -4.94 -15.35 0.22
CA LYS A 61 -5.72 -15.20 1.45
C LYS A 61 -4.82 -15.06 2.68
N LYS A 62 -3.69 -15.76 2.70
CA LYS A 62 -2.66 -15.73 3.76
C LYS A 62 -1.70 -14.56 3.62
N LYS A 63 -1.63 -13.90 2.45
CA LYS A 63 -0.91 -12.64 2.26
C LYS A 63 -1.70 -11.59 3.02
N THR A 64 -1.51 -11.60 4.33
CA THR A 64 -1.77 -10.49 5.23
C THR A 64 -1.26 -9.24 4.53
N GLN A 65 -2.08 -8.20 4.54
CA GLN A 65 -1.81 -6.90 3.92
C GLN A 65 -0.64 -6.23 4.64
N HIS A 66 0.55 -6.79 4.49
CA HIS A 66 1.77 -6.29 5.06
C HIS A 66 2.10 -5.01 4.31
N THR A 67 2.32 -3.94 5.07
CA THR A 67 2.73 -2.61 4.60
C THR A 67 4.01 -2.63 3.76
N ASN A 68 4.70 -3.77 3.73
CA ASN A 68 6.05 -3.93 3.22
C ASN A 68 6.10 -4.32 1.74
N SER A 69 4.97 -4.73 1.15
CA SER A 69 4.89 -5.12 -0.27
C SER A 69 3.67 -4.49 -0.95
N LEU A 70 3.54 -4.66 -2.26
CA LEU A 70 2.38 -4.17 -3.01
C LEU A 70 1.09 -4.75 -2.42
N ASN A 71 0.15 -3.86 -2.12
CA ASN A 71 -1.13 -4.20 -1.55
C ASN A 71 -2.00 -4.86 -2.59
N ILE A 72 -2.68 -5.92 -2.20
CA ILE A 72 -3.78 -6.50 -2.97
C ILE A 72 -5.07 -5.86 -2.46
N HIS A 73 -5.70 -5.06 -3.31
CA HIS A 73 -6.92 -4.32 -3.02
C HIS A 73 -8.15 -5.20 -3.17
N HIS A 74 -8.17 -6.03 -4.21
CA HIS A 74 -9.28 -6.92 -4.51
C HIS A 74 -8.77 -8.12 -5.32
N TRP A 75 -9.49 -9.24 -5.28
CA TRP A 75 -9.27 -10.35 -6.20
C TRP A 75 -10.56 -11.14 -6.38
N GLN A 76 -10.69 -11.80 -7.53
CA GLN A 76 -11.84 -12.63 -7.86
C GLN A 76 -11.46 -13.72 -8.85
N VAL A 77 -12.24 -14.81 -8.90
CA VAL A 77 -12.10 -15.84 -9.92
C VAL A 77 -13.20 -15.62 -10.96
N LYS A 78 -12.83 -15.51 -12.24
CA LYS A 78 -13.74 -15.32 -13.36
C LYS A 78 -13.25 -16.14 -14.55
N ASN A 79 -14.13 -16.93 -15.16
CA ASN A 79 -13.82 -17.75 -16.35
C ASN A 79 -12.55 -18.62 -16.20
N ASP A 80 -12.39 -19.30 -15.05
CA ASP A 80 -11.19 -20.10 -14.73
C ASP A 80 -9.86 -19.31 -14.74
N ASP A 81 -9.95 -17.98 -14.59
CA ASP A 81 -8.82 -17.10 -14.35
C ASP A 81 -8.94 -16.42 -12.99
N LEU A 82 -7.80 -16.15 -12.38
CA LEU A 82 -7.68 -15.39 -11.14
C LEU A 82 -7.34 -13.94 -11.51
N HIS A 83 -8.26 -13.04 -11.22
CA HIS A 83 -8.13 -11.60 -11.40
C HIS A 83 -7.67 -10.98 -10.07
N VAL A 84 -6.57 -10.24 -10.09
CA VAL A 84 -5.97 -9.60 -8.92
C VAL A 84 -5.84 -8.11 -9.17
N TYR A 85 -6.29 -7.30 -8.22
CA TYR A 85 -6.20 -5.85 -8.25
C TYR A 85 -5.25 -5.39 -7.16
N PHE A 86 -4.17 -4.73 -7.54
CA PHE A 86 -3.10 -4.36 -6.61
C PHE A 86 -2.54 -2.97 -6.91
N ASP A 87 -1.73 -2.44 -6.01
CA ASP A 87 -1.07 -1.14 -6.16
C ASP A 87 -0.44 -0.97 -7.56
N TYR A 88 -0.56 0.22 -8.16
CA TYR A 88 0.25 0.58 -9.32
C TYR A 88 1.73 0.72 -8.92
N PRO A 89 2.62 -0.15 -9.40
CA PRO A 89 4.01 -0.15 -9.00
C PRO A 89 4.85 0.66 -10.00
N GLU A 90 5.27 1.86 -9.63
CA GLU A 90 6.21 2.65 -10.43
C GLU A 90 7.64 2.28 -10.01
N PRO A 91 8.43 1.54 -10.81
CA PRO A 91 9.78 1.14 -10.44
C PRO A 91 10.68 2.36 -10.31
N ILE A 92 11.43 2.46 -9.22
CA ILE A 92 12.31 3.62 -9.01
C ILE A 92 13.43 3.70 -10.08
N SER A 93 13.75 2.59 -10.75
CA SER A 93 14.65 2.56 -11.91
C SER A 93 14.14 3.36 -13.12
N GLN A 94 12.84 3.65 -13.18
CA GLN A 94 12.20 4.41 -14.26
C GLN A 94 11.89 5.86 -13.84
N ILE A 95 12.27 6.26 -12.64
CA ILE A 95 11.98 7.58 -12.09
C ILE A 95 13.27 8.40 -12.13
N ASP A 96 13.17 9.59 -12.72
CA ASP A 96 14.24 10.58 -12.73
C ASP A 96 13.96 11.70 -11.74
N ASN A 97 15.02 12.42 -11.36
CA ASN A 97 14.95 13.67 -10.57
C ASN A 97 14.37 13.52 -9.16
N PHE A 98 14.83 12.53 -8.39
CA PHE A 98 14.55 12.49 -6.96
C PHE A 98 15.19 13.68 -6.26
N ASP A 99 14.42 14.38 -5.42
CA ASP A 99 14.99 15.33 -4.48
C ASP A 99 15.53 14.61 -3.22
N HIS A 100 16.32 15.33 -2.42
CA HIS A 100 16.94 14.75 -1.23
C HIS A 100 15.95 14.29 -0.16
N LEU A 101 14.77 14.91 -0.07
CA LEU A 101 13.72 14.53 0.88
C LEU A 101 12.97 13.30 0.39
N GLU A 102 12.77 13.16 -0.91
CA GLU A 102 12.17 12.00 -1.55
C GLU A 102 13.09 10.77 -1.38
N VAL A 103 14.40 10.92 -1.62
CA VAL A 103 15.39 9.85 -1.32
C VAL A 103 15.36 9.48 0.17
N TRP A 104 15.26 10.47 1.06
CA TRP A 104 15.18 10.21 2.50
C TRP A 104 13.88 9.49 2.91
N THR A 105 12.77 9.81 2.25
CA THR A 105 11.48 9.14 2.43
C THR A 105 11.56 7.67 1.99
N LEU A 106 12.21 7.40 0.86
CA LEU A 106 12.54 6.05 0.42
C LEU A 106 13.37 5.31 1.47
N ILE A 107 14.47 5.90 1.94
CA ILE A 107 15.33 5.32 2.97
C ILE A 107 14.52 4.90 4.20
N ASN A 108 13.64 5.79 4.67
CA ASN A 108 12.80 5.53 5.83
C ASN A 108 11.86 4.33 5.64
N HIS A 109 11.16 4.29 4.51
CA HIS A 109 10.25 3.17 4.22
C HIS A 109 11.01 1.85 4.05
N ILE A 110 12.11 1.85 3.29
CA ILE A 110 12.82 0.61 2.96
C ILE A 110 13.60 0.07 4.16
N THR A 111 14.24 0.92 4.98
CA THR A 111 14.91 0.45 6.21
C THR A 111 13.93 -0.16 7.20
N LYS A 112 12.75 0.43 7.37
CA LYS A 112 11.67 -0.16 8.19
C LYS A 112 11.27 -1.53 7.68
N ILE A 113 11.09 -1.67 6.37
CA ILE A 113 10.75 -2.95 5.74
C ILE A 113 11.84 -4.00 5.98
N LEU A 114 13.10 -3.66 5.72
CA LEU A 114 14.22 -4.57 5.91
C LEU A 114 14.39 -4.99 7.38
N SER A 115 14.15 -4.07 8.33
CA SER A 115 14.14 -4.38 9.76
C SER A 115 13.09 -5.43 10.10
N LEU A 116 11.86 -5.26 9.60
CA LEU A 116 10.76 -6.22 9.82
C LEU A 116 11.03 -7.58 9.17
N LEU A 117 11.64 -7.60 7.99
CA LEU A 117 12.06 -8.86 7.35
C LEU A 117 13.13 -9.58 8.17
N GLN A 118 14.08 -8.84 8.73
CA GLN A 118 15.10 -9.40 9.62
C GLN A 118 14.50 -10.01 10.90
N ASP A 119 13.49 -9.38 11.51
CA ASP A 119 12.76 -9.96 12.67
C ASP A 119 12.15 -11.33 12.33
N LEU A 120 11.67 -11.48 11.10
CA LEU A 120 11.12 -12.72 10.56
C LEU A 120 12.21 -13.70 10.07
N LYS A 121 13.48 -13.38 10.27
CA LYS A 121 14.64 -14.13 9.77
C LYS A 121 14.63 -14.35 8.24
N MET A 122 14.05 -13.41 7.51
CA MET A 122 14.00 -13.42 6.06
C MET A 122 14.89 -12.30 5.51
N HIS A 123 15.88 -12.65 4.68
CA HIS A 123 16.67 -11.66 3.95
C HIS A 123 16.06 -11.41 2.56
N TYR A 124 16.21 -10.20 2.02
CA TYR A 124 15.64 -9.88 0.70
C TYR A 124 16.56 -10.35 -0.44
N CYS A 125 17.87 -10.14 -0.32
CA CYS A 125 18.94 -10.62 -1.21
C CYS A 125 18.85 -10.19 -2.70
N ALA A 126 17.89 -9.35 -3.05
CA ALA A 126 17.67 -8.88 -4.41
C ALA A 126 17.31 -7.39 -4.45
N LEU A 127 17.73 -6.60 -3.45
CA LEU A 127 17.34 -5.19 -3.34
C LEU A 127 17.99 -4.38 -4.46
N ASN A 128 17.18 -3.78 -5.33
CA ASN A 128 17.67 -2.99 -6.46
C ASN A 128 16.60 -2.01 -6.97
N PRO A 129 16.97 -1.03 -7.83
CA PRO A 129 16.04 -0.01 -8.30
C PRO A 129 14.83 -0.53 -9.10
N SER A 130 14.93 -1.71 -9.72
CA SER A 130 13.78 -2.31 -10.43
C SER A 130 12.84 -3.10 -9.51
N GLY A 131 13.31 -3.47 -8.32
CA GLY A 131 12.55 -4.20 -7.30
C GLY A 131 11.96 -3.34 -6.19
N ILE A 132 12.14 -2.00 -6.27
CA ILE A 132 11.53 -1.04 -5.35
C ILE A 132 10.57 -0.16 -6.15
N PHE A 133 9.37 0.01 -5.60
CA PHE A 133 8.28 0.72 -6.25
C PHE A 133 7.86 1.95 -5.46
N ARG A 134 7.71 3.08 -6.14
CA ARG A 134 6.93 4.21 -5.68
C ARG A 134 5.45 3.92 -5.93
N VAL A 135 4.62 4.10 -4.91
CA VAL A 135 3.18 3.84 -4.97
C VAL A 135 2.45 5.08 -4.48
N TYR A 136 1.49 5.55 -5.29
CA TYR A 136 0.59 6.63 -4.88
C TYR A 136 -0.61 6.04 -4.13
N THR A 137 -0.84 6.55 -2.92
CA THR A 137 -1.85 6.05 -1.99
C THR A 137 -3.12 6.89 -2.01
N LEU A 138 -4.20 6.34 -1.46
CA LEU A 138 -5.47 7.07 -1.30
C LEU A 138 -5.39 8.32 -0.44
N GLN A 139 -4.43 8.33 0.50
CA GLN A 139 -4.15 9.50 1.31
C GLN A 139 -3.40 10.59 0.52
N GLN A 140 -3.32 10.44 -0.81
CA GLN A 140 -2.67 11.36 -1.74
C GLN A 140 -1.16 11.50 -1.51
N LYS A 141 -0.51 10.42 -1.05
CA LYS A 141 0.90 10.38 -0.67
C LYS A 141 1.66 9.30 -1.40
N TYR A 142 2.94 9.53 -1.66
CA TYR A 142 3.84 8.51 -2.17
C TYR A 142 4.46 7.69 -1.05
N VAL A 143 4.46 6.37 -1.21
CA VAL A 143 5.15 5.42 -0.33
C VAL A 143 6.08 4.54 -1.16
N TYR A 144 7.13 4.02 -0.53
CA TYR A 144 8.06 3.11 -1.20
C TYR A 144 7.89 1.71 -0.65
N LYS A 145 7.80 0.74 -1.56
CA LYS A 145 7.55 -0.67 -1.25
C LYS A 145 8.55 -1.54 -2.00
N ILE A 146 8.84 -2.72 -1.46
CA ILE A 146 9.65 -3.71 -2.17
C ILE A 146 8.75 -4.69 -2.91
N ALA A 147 9.30 -5.29 -3.96
CA ALA A 147 8.64 -6.37 -4.68
C ALA A 147 8.52 -7.62 -3.80
N ASP A 148 7.35 -8.24 -3.79
CA ASP A 148 7.17 -9.57 -3.20
C ASP A 148 7.28 -10.66 -4.26
N SER A 149 7.79 -11.83 -3.85
CA SER A 149 8.01 -12.98 -4.74
C SER A 149 6.73 -13.58 -5.33
N PHE A 150 5.57 -13.25 -4.75
CA PHE A 150 4.27 -13.72 -5.20
C PHE A 150 3.83 -12.96 -6.48
N LEU A 151 3.84 -11.63 -6.48
CA LEU A 151 3.47 -10.84 -7.66
C LEU A 151 4.61 -10.72 -8.67
N PHE A 152 5.84 -10.64 -8.16
CA PHE A 152 7.01 -10.25 -8.92
C PHE A 152 8.08 -11.34 -8.84
N ARG A 153 8.81 -11.55 -9.93
CA ARG A 153 10.04 -12.34 -9.96
C ARG A 153 11.20 -11.37 -9.72
N PRO A 154 11.84 -11.39 -8.53
CA PRO A 154 12.93 -10.48 -8.25
C PRO A 154 14.03 -10.62 -9.29
N LEU A 155 14.39 -9.52 -9.93
CA LEU A 155 15.56 -9.46 -10.81
C LEU A 155 16.80 -9.43 -9.93
N TYR A 156 17.58 -10.50 -9.95
CA TYR A 156 18.89 -10.46 -9.33
C TYR A 156 19.82 -9.55 -10.14
N MET A 157 20.21 -8.43 -9.55
CA MET A 157 21.19 -7.51 -10.13
C MET A 157 22.51 -7.67 -9.38
N LYS A 158 23.46 -8.40 -9.98
CA LYS A 158 24.75 -8.75 -9.35
C LYS A 158 25.58 -7.56 -8.84
N TYR A 159 25.30 -6.34 -9.29
CA TYR A 159 26.01 -5.12 -8.84
C TYR A 159 25.29 -4.40 -7.68
N TYR A 160 24.21 -4.97 -7.14
CA TYR A 160 23.50 -4.47 -5.96
C TYR A 160 23.64 -5.48 -4.81
N GLN A 161 24.88 -5.69 -4.38
CA GLN A 161 25.24 -6.56 -3.26
C GLN A 161 26.58 -6.10 -2.66
N SER A 162 26.88 -6.57 -1.45
CA SER A 162 28.18 -6.29 -0.81
C SER A 162 29.36 -6.88 -1.61
N PRO A 163 30.57 -6.29 -1.47
CA PRO A 163 31.77 -6.84 -2.08
C PRO A 163 32.06 -8.28 -1.64
N THR A 164 31.86 -8.61 -0.36
CA THR A 164 32.03 -9.99 0.15
C THR A 164 31.16 -10.98 -0.61
N ASN A 165 29.87 -10.65 -0.77
CA ASN A 165 28.91 -11.48 -1.50
C ASN A 165 29.28 -11.58 -3.00
N TYR A 166 29.83 -10.51 -3.58
CA TYR A 166 30.26 -10.48 -4.97
C TYR A 166 31.54 -11.31 -5.24
N TYR A 167 32.56 -11.22 -4.39
CA TYR A 167 33.90 -11.75 -4.67
C TYR A 167 34.26 -13.04 -3.91
N GLN A 168 33.80 -13.19 -2.66
CA GLN A 168 34.34 -14.19 -1.74
C GLN A 168 33.42 -15.41 -1.56
N HIS A 169 32.11 -15.26 -1.77
CA HIS A 169 31.09 -16.33 -1.71
C HIS A 169 31.08 -17.22 -0.44
N GLU A 170 31.85 -16.87 0.59
CA GLU A 170 31.93 -17.56 1.89
C GLU A 170 31.55 -16.60 3.01
N GLN A 171 30.90 -17.12 4.06
CA GLN A 171 30.49 -16.35 5.25
C GLN A 171 29.67 -15.08 4.94
N ILE A 172 28.72 -15.20 4.01
CA ILE A 172 27.92 -14.06 3.54
C ILE A 172 26.96 -13.57 4.63
N GLU A 173 27.11 -12.32 5.03
CA GLU A 173 26.20 -11.62 5.94
C GLU A 173 25.03 -11.01 5.15
N TYR A 174 24.01 -11.80 4.81
CA TYR A 174 22.94 -11.39 3.88
C TYR A 174 22.22 -10.09 4.27
N PHE A 175 21.84 -9.90 5.55
CA PHE A 175 21.21 -8.66 6.00
C PHE A 175 22.10 -7.44 5.80
N LYS A 176 23.41 -7.61 6.00
CA LYS A 176 24.39 -6.54 5.81
C LYS A 176 24.67 -6.30 4.33
N SER A 177 24.52 -7.32 3.49
CA SER A 177 24.53 -7.17 2.04
C SER A 177 23.31 -6.38 1.55
N ASP A 178 22.13 -6.59 2.13
CA ASP A 178 20.92 -5.79 1.84
C ASP A 178 21.13 -4.31 2.24
N VAL A 179 21.79 -4.04 3.38
CA VAL A 179 22.18 -2.69 3.79
C VAL A 179 23.10 -2.00 2.77
N PHE A 180 24.10 -2.72 2.27
CA PHE A 180 25.00 -2.18 1.23
C PHE A 180 24.25 -1.91 -0.08
N ALA A 181 23.38 -2.84 -0.49
CA ALA A 181 22.55 -2.69 -1.68
C ALA A 181 21.62 -1.47 -1.58
N LEU A 182 21.07 -1.18 -0.40
CA LEU A 182 20.27 0.01 -0.17
C LEU A 182 21.08 1.30 -0.37
N GLY A 183 22.34 1.34 0.06
CA GLY A 183 23.25 2.45 -0.23
C GLY A 183 23.38 2.70 -1.73
N LEU A 184 23.60 1.64 -2.53
CA LEU A 184 23.68 1.74 -3.99
C LEU A 184 22.36 2.18 -4.64
N VAL A 185 21.23 1.71 -4.11
CA VAL A 185 19.89 2.17 -4.53
C VAL A 185 19.73 3.67 -4.30
N CYS A 186 20.18 4.17 -3.14
CA CYS A 186 20.11 5.61 -2.84
C CYS A 186 20.96 6.41 -3.81
N LEU A 187 22.18 5.94 -4.11
CA LEU A 187 23.04 6.56 -5.11
C LEU A 187 22.43 6.56 -6.51
N HIS A 188 21.71 5.49 -6.89
CA HIS A 188 20.97 5.45 -8.15
C HIS A 188 19.93 6.57 -8.23
N CYS A 189 19.15 6.77 -7.15
CA CYS A 189 18.15 7.83 -7.07
C CYS A 189 18.80 9.22 -7.13
N LEU A 190 20.00 9.36 -6.57
CA LEU A 190 20.82 10.58 -6.61
C LEU A 190 21.60 10.77 -7.93
N GLY A 191 21.35 9.93 -8.95
CA GLY A 191 21.91 10.07 -10.30
C GLY A 191 23.14 9.21 -10.60
N LEU A 192 23.73 8.53 -9.62
CA LEU A 192 24.82 7.56 -9.84
C LEU A 192 24.26 6.18 -10.22
N LYS A 193 23.74 6.08 -11.45
CA LYS A 193 22.96 4.90 -11.91
C LYS A 193 23.77 3.63 -12.24
N GLU A 194 25.09 3.74 -12.37
CA GLU A 194 25.97 2.69 -12.92
C GLU A 194 26.95 2.12 -11.87
N PRO A 195 26.47 1.38 -10.85
CA PRO A 195 27.32 0.91 -9.75
C PRO A 195 28.41 -0.07 -10.20
N LYS A 196 28.24 -0.71 -11.38
CA LYS A 196 29.21 -1.64 -11.98
C LYS A 196 30.62 -1.06 -12.11
N HIS A 197 30.74 0.27 -12.26
CA HIS A 197 32.04 0.94 -12.39
C HIS A 197 32.92 0.76 -11.15
N PHE A 198 32.32 0.61 -9.97
CA PHE A 198 33.04 0.42 -8.72
C PHE A 198 33.49 -1.04 -8.50
N PHE A 199 32.86 -2.01 -9.16
CA PHE A 199 33.25 -3.42 -9.07
C PHE A 199 34.40 -3.73 -10.05
N LYS A 200 35.64 -3.58 -9.59
CA LYS A 200 36.84 -3.91 -10.38
C LYS A 200 37.08 -5.41 -10.41
N THR A 201 38.06 -5.86 -11.19
CA THR A 201 38.34 -7.30 -11.41
C THR A 201 38.57 -8.09 -10.12
N LYS A 202 39.16 -7.49 -9.08
CA LYS A 202 39.54 -8.19 -7.84
C LYS A 202 38.96 -7.60 -6.56
N GLN A 203 38.40 -6.39 -6.62
CA GLN A 203 37.93 -5.68 -5.44
C GLN A 203 36.94 -4.58 -5.83
N PHE A 204 36.18 -4.13 -4.84
CA PHE A 204 35.34 -2.95 -4.96
C PHE A 204 36.17 -1.68 -4.72
N ASP A 205 35.97 -0.64 -5.53
CA ASP A 205 36.69 0.62 -5.46
C ASP A 205 35.97 1.63 -4.54
N PHE A 206 36.16 1.47 -3.23
CA PHE A 206 35.61 2.38 -2.23
C PHE A 206 36.15 3.81 -2.40
N LYS A 207 37.38 3.98 -2.89
CA LYS A 207 37.98 5.31 -3.06
C LYS A 207 37.28 6.09 -4.15
N GLU A 208 37.05 5.47 -5.31
CA GLU A 208 36.31 6.09 -6.41
C GLU A 208 34.85 6.38 -6.01
N LEU A 209 34.21 5.44 -5.30
CA LEU A 209 32.85 5.64 -4.77
C LEU A 209 32.78 6.89 -3.88
N GLN A 210 33.72 7.04 -2.95
CA GLN A 210 33.74 8.17 -2.01
C GLN A 210 34.01 9.51 -2.71
N ILE A 211 34.81 9.52 -3.78
CA ILE A 211 34.99 10.72 -4.63
C ILE A 211 33.65 11.10 -5.27
N LYS A 212 32.94 10.12 -5.86
CA LYS A 212 31.63 10.35 -6.51
C LYS A 212 30.57 10.83 -5.53
N ILE A 213 30.53 10.29 -4.30
CA ILE A 213 29.60 10.73 -3.26
C ILE A 213 29.86 12.19 -2.87
N LYS A 214 31.13 12.62 -2.78
CA LYS A 214 31.47 14.02 -2.48
C LYS A 214 31.04 14.99 -3.57
N GLU A 215 31.05 14.56 -4.84
CA GLU A 215 30.58 15.37 -5.98
C GLU A 215 29.06 15.63 -5.95
N LEU A 216 28.28 14.82 -5.22
CA LEU A 216 26.82 14.95 -5.15
C LEU A 216 26.33 16.08 -4.22
N ASN A 217 27.20 16.67 -3.40
CA ASN A 217 26.85 17.77 -2.48
C ASN A 217 25.60 17.48 -1.63
N LEU A 218 25.60 16.36 -0.91
CA LEU A 218 24.45 15.86 -0.16
C LEU A 218 24.30 16.58 1.19
N PRO A 219 23.08 16.67 1.74
CA PRO A 219 22.90 17.08 3.13
C PRO A 219 23.52 16.06 4.09
N GLU A 220 23.90 16.53 5.28
CA GLU A 220 24.66 15.74 6.26
C GLU A 220 23.98 14.42 6.65
N TYR A 221 22.66 14.41 6.80
CA TYR A 221 21.92 13.19 7.14
C TYR A 221 22.03 12.10 6.05
N LEU A 222 22.08 12.47 4.76
CA LEU A 222 22.29 11.54 3.66
C LEU A 222 23.73 11.04 3.64
N HIS A 223 24.71 11.92 3.85
CA HIS A 223 26.12 11.52 3.96
C HIS A 223 26.32 10.51 5.09
N ARG A 224 25.81 10.82 6.30
CA ARG A 224 25.91 9.93 7.47
C ARG A 224 25.21 8.59 7.24
N PHE A 225 24.10 8.57 6.52
CA PHE A 225 23.46 7.32 6.11
C PHE A 225 24.36 6.50 5.17
N LEU A 226 24.89 7.12 4.12
CA LEU A 226 25.76 6.43 3.16
C LEU A 226 27.02 5.88 3.83
N ASP A 227 27.61 6.60 4.79
CA ASP A 227 28.74 6.14 5.59
C ASP A 227 28.44 4.85 6.36
N GLN A 228 27.21 4.68 6.87
CA GLN A 228 26.79 3.43 7.50
C GLN A 228 26.62 2.29 6.50
N THR A 229 26.20 2.59 5.27
CA THR A 229 25.98 1.56 4.23
C THR A 229 27.27 1.08 3.57
N PHE A 230 28.27 1.96 3.41
CA PHE A 230 29.51 1.70 2.67
C PHE A 230 30.72 1.43 3.58
N ILE A 231 30.50 0.72 4.69
CA ILE A 231 31.58 0.13 5.49
C ILE A 231 32.14 -1.09 4.75
N GLU A 232 33.46 -1.12 4.54
CA GLU A 232 34.15 -2.12 3.72
C GLU A 232 34.02 -3.54 4.30
N HIS A 233 34.23 -3.70 5.61
CA HIS A 233 34.10 -4.99 6.27
C HIS A 233 32.66 -5.23 6.72
N ASP A 234 32.03 -6.28 6.20
CA ASP A 234 30.64 -6.64 6.53
C ASP A 234 30.45 -6.82 8.04
N GLN A 235 31.42 -7.37 8.78
CA GLN A 235 31.32 -7.57 10.23
C GLN A 235 31.11 -6.25 10.99
N GLN A 236 31.62 -5.13 10.47
CA GLN A 236 31.50 -3.79 11.05
C GLN A 236 30.25 -3.04 10.55
N ARG A 237 29.70 -3.42 9.39
CA ARG A 237 28.48 -2.80 8.85
C ARG A 237 27.28 -3.09 9.77
N PRO A 238 26.37 -2.13 10.01
CA PRO A 238 25.13 -2.42 10.72
C PRO A 238 24.28 -3.45 9.97
N ASN A 239 23.51 -4.23 10.72
CA ASN A 239 22.40 -5.00 10.15
C ASN A 239 21.16 -4.10 9.90
N CYS A 240 20.08 -4.65 9.35
CA CYS A 240 18.90 -3.87 8.97
C CYS A 240 18.22 -3.17 10.15
N GLN A 241 18.13 -3.83 11.31
CA GLN A 241 17.54 -3.26 12.52
C GLN A 241 18.39 -2.10 13.09
N GLN A 242 19.72 -2.29 13.11
CA GLN A 242 20.65 -1.25 13.55
C GLN A 242 20.60 -0.04 12.63
N LEU A 243 20.55 -0.26 11.30
CA LEU A 243 20.40 0.82 10.33
C LEU A 243 19.05 1.54 10.48
N TYR A 244 17.94 0.82 10.63
CA TYR A 244 16.63 1.43 10.86
C TYR A 244 16.62 2.31 12.12
N SER A 245 17.18 1.79 13.22
CA SER A 245 17.33 2.55 14.46
C SER A 245 18.17 3.81 14.28
N PHE A 246 19.21 3.75 13.44
CA PHE A 246 20.04 4.90 13.09
C PHE A 246 19.28 5.94 12.26
N VAL A 247 18.49 5.51 11.26
CA VAL A 247 17.63 6.40 10.46
C VAL A 247 16.59 7.11 11.32
N VAL A 248 15.94 6.40 12.25
CA VAL A 248 14.99 7.02 13.19
C VAL A 248 15.65 8.11 14.02
N LYS A 249 16.86 7.87 14.55
CA LYS A 249 17.63 8.90 15.28
C LYS A 249 17.96 10.11 14.41
N LEU A 250 18.32 9.90 13.14
CA LEU A 250 18.57 11.01 12.21
C LEU A 250 17.30 11.81 11.92
N ASN A 251 16.13 11.18 11.82
CA ASN A 251 14.88 11.93 11.70
C ASN A 251 14.64 12.85 12.89
N GLU A 252 14.88 12.36 14.11
CA GLU A 252 14.73 13.15 15.34
C GLU A 252 15.76 14.29 15.40
N GLU A 253 17.03 13.98 15.12
CA GLU A 253 18.15 14.94 15.15
C GLU A 253 17.95 16.09 14.16
N TYR A 254 17.55 15.78 12.93
CA TYR A 254 17.34 16.76 11.86
C TYR A 254 15.90 17.26 11.75
N LYS A 255 15.02 16.86 12.69
CA LYS A 255 13.59 17.23 12.74
C LYS A 255 12.84 16.93 11.44
N ILE A 256 13.19 15.83 10.77
CA ILE A 256 12.55 15.40 9.53
C ILE A 256 11.31 14.60 9.89
N GLN A 257 10.13 15.11 9.53
CA GLN A 257 8.87 14.40 9.71
C GLN A 257 8.58 13.52 8.51
N ILE A 258 8.70 12.21 8.69
CA ILE A 258 8.23 11.22 7.72
C ILE A 258 6.90 10.67 8.23
N GLU A 259 5.82 10.96 7.50
CA GLU A 259 4.50 10.49 7.88
C GLU A 259 4.41 8.97 7.71
N ASN A 260 3.99 8.27 8.77
CA ASN A 260 3.60 6.88 8.64
C ASN A 260 2.29 6.82 7.86
N VAL A 261 2.35 6.41 6.60
CA VAL A 261 1.15 6.22 5.79
C VAL A 261 0.52 4.87 6.19
N GLU A 262 -0.48 4.91 7.06
CA GLU A 262 -1.38 3.77 7.28
C GLU A 262 -2.19 3.52 5.99
N LEU A 263 -2.06 2.32 5.43
CA LEU A 263 -2.73 1.96 4.19
C LEU A 263 -4.16 1.50 4.51
N LYS A 264 -5.16 2.25 4.03
CA LYS A 264 -6.57 1.80 4.08
C LYS A 264 -6.82 0.83 2.93
N LEU A 265 -7.50 -0.26 3.24
CA LEU A 265 -7.72 -1.38 2.32
C LEU A 265 -9.14 -1.31 1.77
N TYR A 266 -9.29 -1.64 0.49
CA TYR A 266 -10.60 -1.74 -0.16
C TYR A 266 -11.36 -3.03 0.19
N ASN A 267 -10.72 -3.95 0.90
CA ASN A 267 -11.26 -5.29 1.15
C ASN A 267 -11.85 -5.41 2.57
N HIS A 268 -12.87 -4.60 2.88
CA HIS A 268 -13.81 -4.92 3.97
C HIS A 268 -14.78 -6.05 3.54
N ALA A 269 -14.25 -7.12 2.96
CA ALA A 269 -14.97 -8.36 2.72
C ALA A 269 -14.21 -9.50 3.41
N PHE A 270 -14.88 -10.14 4.36
CA PHE A 270 -14.48 -11.28 5.20
C PHE A 270 -13.78 -10.97 6.54
N GLN A 271 -14.52 -10.33 7.44
CA GLN A 271 -14.73 -10.96 8.75
C GLN A 271 -16.15 -11.55 8.78
N PRO A 272 -16.35 -12.82 9.18
CA PRO A 272 -17.68 -13.34 9.43
C PRO A 272 -18.18 -12.72 10.74
N HIS A 273 -18.67 -11.48 10.68
CA HIS A 273 -19.40 -10.89 11.80
C HIS A 273 -20.84 -11.38 11.74
N VAL A 274 -21.18 -12.22 12.70
CA VAL A 274 -22.56 -12.61 13.01
C VAL A 274 -23.37 -11.34 13.18
N HIS A 275 -24.44 -11.17 12.40
CA HIS A 275 -25.37 -10.05 12.52
C HIS A 275 -25.92 -9.98 13.95
N GLN A 276 -25.37 -9.10 14.79
CA GLN A 276 -25.99 -8.74 16.05
C GLN A 276 -26.88 -7.52 15.81
N HIS A 277 -28.19 -7.73 15.79
CA HIS A 277 -29.19 -6.68 15.78
C HIS A 277 -29.26 -6.06 17.18
N GLN A 278 -28.91 -4.79 17.35
CA GLN A 278 -29.16 -4.06 18.60
C GLN A 278 -30.48 -3.31 18.48
N GLN A 279 -31.45 -3.63 19.33
CA GLN A 279 -32.68 -2.84 19.46
C GLN A 279 -32.47 -1.76 20.53
N LYS A 280 -32.72 -0.49 20.23
CA LYS A 280 -32.83 0.56 21.25
C LYS A 280 -34.29 1.01 21.39
N VAL A 281 -34.72 1.21 22.64
CA VAL A 281 -36.03 1.77 22.96
C VAL A 281 -35.93 3.28 22.92
N VAL A 282 -36.90 3.92 22.26
CA VAL A 282 -37.07 5.38 22.21
C VAL A 282 -38.42 5.72 22.88
N ASN A 283 -38.59 6.98 23.27
CA ASN A 283 -39.75 7.51 24.01
C ASN A 283 -41.10 6.92 23.53
N ASP A 284 -42.03 6.73 24.48
CA ASP A 284 -43.33 6.06 24.32
C ASP A 284 -43.28 4.56 23.99
N GLY A 285 -42.12 3.92 24.19
CA GLY A 285 -41.98 2.45 24.13
C GLY A 285 -41.77 1.90 22.72
N GLU A 286 -41.61 2.77 21.72
CA GLU A 286 -41.25 2.36 20.37
C GLU A 286 -39.80 1.83 20.34
N ARG A 287 -39.61 0.71 19.65
CA ARG A 287 -38.30 0.08 19.47
C ARG A 287 -37.79 0.43 18.09
N VAL A 288 -36.64 1.10 18.05
CA VAL A 288 -35.91 1.33 16.80
C VAL A 288 -34.86 0.23 16.67
N GLU A 289 -34.95 -0.53 15.56
CA GLU A 289 -33.86 -1.43 15.17
C GLU A 289 -32.65 -0.59 14.76
N ILE A 290 -31.58 -0.67 15.54
CA ILE A 290 -30.30 -0.06 15.20
C ILE A 290 -29.47 -1.12 14.50
N LEU A 291 -29.06 -0.79 13.28
CA LEU A 291 -28.19 -1.63 12.47
C LEU A 291 -26.78 -1.56 13.04
N ASN A 292 -26.12 -2.72 13.11
CA ASN A 292 -24.71 -2.77 13.43
C ASN A 292 -23.92 -2.04 12.31
N PRO A 293 -23.17 -0.96 12.61
CA PRO A 293 -22.33 -0.28 11.63
C PRO A 293 -21.25 -1.21 11.02
N ASP A 294 -20.95 -2.34 11.67
CA ASP A 294 -20.01 -3.36 11.21
C ASP A 294 -20.67 -4.49 10.40
N ALA A 295 -21.98 -4.43 10.16
CA ALA A 295 -22.64 -5.35 9.22
C ALA A 295 -22.14 -5.05 7.79
N PRO A 296 -21.85 -6.07 6.97
CA PRO A 296 -21.37 -5.86 5.61
C PRO A 296 -22.47 -5.20 4.78
N PHE A 297 -22.35 -3.90 4.55
CA PHE A 297 -23.19 -3.19 3.59
C PHE A 297 -22.61 -3.41 2.19
N GLU A 298 -23.48 -3.77 1.24
CA GLU A 298 -23.08 -4.31 -0.07
C GLU A 298 -22.52 -3.30 -1.08
N CYS A 299 -22.55 -1.98 -0.79
CA CYS A 299 -22.01 -0.96 -1.70
C CYS A 299 -21.46 0.27 -0.95
N THR A 300 -20.35 0.83 -1.44
CA THR A 300 -19.86 2.17 -1.05
C THR A 300 -20.13 3.17 -2.17
N HIS A 301 -20.57 4.38 -1.85
CA HIS A 301 -20.83 5.45 -2.81
C HIS A 301 -20.28 6.79 -2.30
N TYR A 302 -19.48 7.47 -3.14
CA TYR A 302 -18.97 8.81 -2.87
C TYR A 302 -19.76 9.82 -3.70
N ASP A 303 -20.55 10.66 -3.04
CA ASP A 303 -21.17 11.80 -3.70
C ASP A 303 -20.21 13.00 -3.62
N LEU A 304 -19.49 13.22 -4.72
CA LEU A 304 -18.50 14.29 -4.84
C LEU A 304 -19.13 15.69 -4.87
N SER A 305 -20.44 15.82 -5.12
CA SER A 305 -21.15 17.10 -5.09
C SER A 305 -21.42 17.60 -3.67
N THR A 306 -21.52 16.68 -2.70
CA THR A 306 -21.84 16.96 -1.30
C THR A 306 -20.72 16.56 -0.32
N TRP A 307 -19.63 15.95 -0.82
CA TRP A 307 -18.48 15.48 -0.05
C TRP A 307 -18.87 14.55 1.11
N CYS A 308 -19.88 13.71 0.87
CA CYS A 308 -20.37 12.72 1.82
C CYS A 308 -19.96 11.30 1.38
N HIS A 309 -19.81 10.39 2.35
CA HIS A 309 -19.48 9.00 2.10
C HIS A 309 -20.63 8.11 2.56
N PHE A 310 -21.22 7.37 1.64
CA PHE A 310 -22.33 6.46 1.91
C PHE A 310 -21.89 5.00 1.85
N ILE A 311 -22.37 4.22 2.81
CA ILE A 311 -22.14 2.79 2.97
C ILE A 311 -23.52 2.12 3.07
N GLY A 312 -24.00 1.47 2.02
CA GLY A 312 -25.36 0.94 1.98
C GLY A 312 -25.83 0.63 0.56
N ARG A 313 -27.09 0.20 0.43
CA ARG A 313 -27.64 -0.13 -0.90
C ARG A 313 -27.88 1.13 -1.74
N VAL A 314 -27.60 1.02 -3.03
CA VAL A 314 -27.81 2.08 -4.04
C VAL A 314 -28.70 1.54 -5.14
N ALA A 315 -29.71 2.31 -5.55
CA ALA A 315 -30.57 2.01 -6.69
C ALA A 315 -30.67 3.24 -7.59
N ASN A 316 -30.54 3.06 -8.90
CA ASN A 316 -30.61 4.14 -9.90
C ASN A 316 -29.65 5.33 -9.60
N GLY A 317 -28.45 5.03 -9.10
CA GLY A 317 -27.47 6.05 -8.74
C GLY A 317 -27.80 6.86 -7.47
N LYS A 318 -28.82 6.44 -6.71
CA LYS A 318 -29.26 7.10 -5.47
C LYS A 318 -29.23 6.14 -4.29
N ARG A 319 -28.95 6.66 -3.09
CA ARG A 319 -28.99 5.91 -1.83
C ARG A 319 -30.40 5.33 -1.63
N ASN A 320 -30.52 4.02 -1.47
CA ASN A 320 -31.83 3.36 -1.42
C ASN A 320 -31.77 2.08 -0.58
N GLY A 321 -32.64 1.93 0.41
CA GLY A 321 -32.58 0.89 1.43
C GLY A 321 -31.75 1.30 2.63
N LYS A 322 -31.23 0.31 3.38
CA LYS A 322 -30.51 0.54 4.65
C LYS A 322 -29.05 0.98 4.39
N GLY A 323 -28.53 1.90 5.20
CA GLY A 323 -27.12 2.32 5.12
C GLY A 323 -26.65 3.31 6.19
N GLU A 324 -25.38 3.68 6.10
CA GLU A 324 -24.71 4.74 6.86
C GLU A 324 -24.23 5.85 5.91
N LEU A 325 -24.53 7.10 6.25
CA LEU A 325 -24.07 8.29 5.56
C LEU A 325 -23.14 9.10 6.46
N LYS A 326 -21.88 9.29 6.07
CA LYS A 326 -20.88 10.07 6.77
C LYS A 326 -20.71 11.43 6.11
N PHE A 327 -20.81 12.49 6.90
CA PHE A 327 -20.60 13.86 6.48
C PHE A 327 -19.17 14.30 6.78
N LYS A 328 -18.63 15.22 5.98
CA LYS A 328 -17.27 15.76 6.16
C LYS A 328 -17.03 16.39 7.53
N ASN A 329 -18.07 16.95 8.15
CA ASN A 329 -18.02 17.55 9.48
C ASN A 329 -17.99 16.50 10.62
N GLY A 330 -17.87 15.21 10.32
CA GLY A 330 -17.83 14.13 11.29
C GLY A 330 -19.20 13.65 11.77
N CYS A 331 -20.29 14.26 11.30
CA CYS A 331 -21.64 13.77 11.55
C CYS A 331 -21.88 12.48 10.77
N ARG A 332 -22.79 11.63 11.24
CA ARG A 332 -23.24 10.46 10.48
C ARG A 332 -24.72 10.17 10.70
N PHE A 333 -25.38 9.64 9.68
CA PHE A 333 -26.74 9.12 9.78
C PHE A 333 -26.72 7.62 9.50
N ILE A 334 -27.36 6.81 10.35
CA ILE A 334 -27.54 5.37 10.14
C ILE A 334 -29.04 5.10 10.08
N GLY A 335 -29.54 4.62 8.95
CA GLY A 335 -30.99 4.43 8.79
C GLY A 335 -31.41 3.99 7.40
N SER A 336 -32.69 4.18 7.11
CA SER A 336 -33.27 3.85 5.80
C SER A 336 -33.23 5.04 4.85
N PHE A 337 -33.03 4.76 3.57
CA PHE A 337 -32.96 5.75 2.49
C PHE A 337 -33.94 5.40 1.38
N ILE A 338 -34.57 6.41 0.80
CA ILE A 338 -35.38 6.29 -0.43
C ILE A 338 -34.96 7.43 -1.35
N ASP A 339 -34.59 7.09 -2.58
CA ASP A 339 -34.17 8.05 -3.62
C ASP A 339 -33.17 9.12 -3.17
N GLY A 340 -32.20 8.70 -2.35
CA GLY A 340 -31.13 9.55 -1.87
C GLY A 340 -31.38 10.19 -0.51
N GLN A 341 -32.60 10.14 0.01
CA GLN A 341 -32.97 10.88 1.22
C GLN A 341 -33.23 9.93 2.39
N ALA A 342 -32.88 10.35 3.61
CA ALA A 342 -33.23 9.64 4.82
C ALA A 342 -34.75 9.55 4.95
N ASN A 343 -35.26 8.32 4.97
CA ASN A 343 -36.68 8.00 4.93
C ASN A 343 -36.92 6.73 5.72
N GLY A 344 -37.64 6.83 6.84
CA GLY A 344 -37.84 5.75 7.81
C GLY A 344 -37.10 5.99 9.12
N THR A 345 -36.96 4.93 9.94
CA THR A 345 -36.24 5.02 11.21
C THR A 345 -34.73 5.08 11.03
N GLY A 346 -34.06 5.73 11.99
CA GLY A 346 -32.61 5.90 11.96
C GLY A 346 -32.02 6.55 13.21
N VAL A 347 -30.73 6.86 13.14
CA VAL A 347 -29.97 7.57 14.16
C VAL A 347 -29.06 8.58 13.49
N PHE A 348 -29.19 9.85 13.86
CA PHE A 348 -28.27 10.90 13.49
C PHE A 348 -27.28 11.17 14.62
N TYR A 349 -25.99 11.16 14.32
CA TYR A 349 -24.92 11.47 15.25
C TYR A 349 -24.33 12.84 14.93
N TYR A 350 -24.34 13.72 15.92
CA TYR A 350 -23.68 15.03 15.90
C TYR A 350 -22.64 15.08 17.01
N GLY A 351 -21.38 14.77 16.70
CA GLY A 351 -20.34 14.58 17.71
C GLY A 351 -20.67 13.40 18.63
N GLN A 352 -20.86 13.68 19.93
CA GLN A 352 -21.26 12.68 20.93
C GLN A 352 -22.79 12.57 21.12
N GLN A 353 -23.56 13.46 20.51
CA GLN A 353 -25.03 13.43 20.61
C GLN A 353 -25.61 12.45 19.60
N GLU A 354 -26.59 11.66 20.04
CA GLU A 354 -27.42 10.81 19.18
C GLU A 354 -28.87 11.31 19.17
N ILE A 355 -29.44 11.41 17.97
CA ILE A 355 -30.85 11.73 17.73
C ILE A 355 -31.46 10.50 17.06
N ILE A 356 -32.45 9.89 17.73
CA ILE A 356 -33.13 8.68 17.27
C ILE A 356 -34.60 9.03 17.01
N GLY A 357 -35.18 8.56 15.92
CA GLY A 357 -36.60 8.79 15.61
C GLY A 357 -37.00 8.34 14.21
N TYR A 358 -37.86 9.12 13.56
CA TYR A 358 -38.28 8.87 12.19
C TYR A 358 -37.82 10.01 11.28
N TRP A 359 -37.45 9.70 10.04
CA TRP A 359 -37.06 10.68 9.04
C TRP A 359 -37.97 10.57 7.84
N LYS A 360 -38.33 11.72 7.26
CA LYS A 360 -39.01 11.79 5.98
C LYS A 360 -38.34 12.84 5.12
N ASP A 361 -37.83 12.41 3.97
CA ASP A 361 -37.17 13.30 3.00
C ASP A 361 -36.07 14.18 3.65
N ASP A 362 -35.19 13.54 4.44
CA ASP A 362 -34.12 14.16 5.26
C ASP A 362 -34.59 15.00 6.48
N ILE A 363 -35.88 15.11 6.73
CA ILE A 363 -36.45 15.87 7.85
C ILE A 363 -36.73 14.94 9.03
N PHE A 364 -36.22 15.30 10.21
CA PHE A 364 -36.53 14.59 11.45
C PHE A 364 -38.00 14.82 11.84
N MET A 365 -38.73 13.72 11.98
CA MET A 365 -40.09 13.63 12.47
C MET A 365 -40.02 13.07 13.88
N LYS A 366 -40.48 13.86 14.85
CA LYS A 366 -40.39 13.58 16.29
C LYS A 366 -40.90 12.19 16.66
#